data_AF-A0A497BXT3-F1
#
_entry.id   AF-A0A497BXT3-F1
#
_cell.length_a   1.000
_cell.length_b   1.000
_cell.length_c   1.000
_cell.angle_alpha   90.00
_cell.angle_beta   90.00
_cell.angle_gamma   90.00
#
_symmetry.space_group_name_H-M   'P 1'
#
loop_
_entity.id
_entity.type
_entity.pdbx_description
1 polymer ?
#
loop_
_entity_poly.entity_id
_entity_poly.type
_entity_poly.pdbx_seq_one_letter_code
_entity_poly.pdbx_strand_id
1 'polypeptide(L)'
;MSKHRWKRYLVLPVSLLAAGVLFWLLVALPTAAADTTATVRYVAPGGNCGGASPCYASIQAAVDAAQDGDEIRIAQGTYTGVSTENGVTALVHLYQQDMYLTLRGGYTTSDWEQADPTAHPAVLDAQGQGVGVYVKCIGCGADVPLDGLHITGGYASES
;
A
#
# COMPACT_ATOMS: atom_id res chain seq x y z
N MET A 1 -83.90 10.56 12.69
CA MET A 1 -84.35 9.25 12.16
C MET A 1 -83.14 8.57 11.51
N SER A 2 -82.87 7.31 11.85
CA SER A 2 -81.90 6.37 11.22
C SER A 2 -80.40 6.74 11.30
N LYS A 3 -79.64 6.20 12.28
CA LYS A 3 -78.82 4.98 12.23
C LYS A 3 -77.78 4.98 11.11
N HIS A 4 -76.50 4.73 11.43
CA HIS A 4 -75.68 3.70 10.76
C HIS A 4 -74.43 3.35 11.58
N ARG A 5 -74.32 2.05 11.92
CA ARG A 5 -73.13 1.41 12.47
C ARG A 5 -72.15 1.18 11.32
N TRP A 6 -70.85 1.44 11.51
CA TRP A 6 -69.83 0.98 10.55
C TRP A 6 -68.70 0.19 11.21
N LYS A 7 -68.29 -0.84 10.45
CA LYS A 7 -67.48 -2.00 10.81
C LYS A 7 -66.00 -1.63 10.98
N ARG A 8 -65.36 -2.22 11.99
CA ARG A 8 -63.89 -2.27 12.14
C ARG A 8 -63.33 -3.27 11.12
N TYR A 9 -62.58 -2.81 10.13
CA TYR A 9 -61.77 -3.67 9.26
C TYR A 9 -60.30 -3.51 9.64
N LEU A 10 -59.71 -4.62 10.07
CA LEU A 10 -58.31 -4.80 10.43
C LEU A 10 -57.55 -5.02 9.11
N VAL A 11 -56.69 -4.08 8.70
CA VAL A 11 -55.93 -4.15 7.45
C VAL A 11 -54.43 -4.13 7.78
N LEU A 12 -53.83 -5.32 7.81
CA LEU A 12 -52.39 -5.57 7.69
C LEU A 12 -52.28 -6.93 6.99
N PRO A 13 -51.67 -7.05 5.78
CA PRO A 13 -50.23 -7.27 5.72
C PRO A 13 -49.58 -6.88 4.37
N VAL A 14 -49.57 -5.61 3.98
CA VAL A 14 -48.84 -5.16 2.76
C VAL A 14 -47.41 -4.67 3.11
N SER A 15 -47.19 -4.27 4.36
CA SER A 15 -45.95 -3.66 4.83
C SER A 15 -44.78 -4.64 5.01
N LEU A 16 -45.04 -5.92 5.31
CA LEU A 16 -43.99 -6.93 5.53
C LEU A 16 -43.31 -7.41 4.24
N LEU A 17 -44.05 -7.47 3.12
CA LEU A 17 -43.48 -7.85 1.81
C LEU A 17 -42.62 -6.74 1.22
N ALA A 18 -43.04 -5.48 1.39
CA ALA A 18 -42.27 -4.32 0.95
C ALA A 18 -40.91 -4.21 1.67
N ALA A 19 -40.86 -4.52 2.97
CA ALA A 19 -39.63 -4.53 3.75
C ALA A 19 -38.65 -5.63 3.29
N GLY A 20 -39.15 -6.82 2.93
CA GLY A 20 -38.32 -7.92 2.44
C GLY A 20 -37.68 -7.64 1.07
N VAL A 21 -38.44 -7.01 0.16
CA VAL A 21 -37.93 -6.61 -1.16
C VAL A 21 -36.90 -5.48 -1.05
N LEU A 22 -37.13 -4.52 -0.16
CA LEU A 22 -36.17 -3.43 0.10
C LEU A 22 -34.88 -3.96 0.75
N PHE A 23 -34.99 -4.95 1.64
CA PHE A 23 -33.83 -5.61 2.25
C PHE A 23 -33.04 -6.44 1.23
N TRP A 24 -33.70 -7.14 0.31
CA TRP A 24 -33.05 -7.87 -0.78
C TRP A 24 -32.36 -6.93 -1.80
N LEU A 25 -32.97 -5.77 -2.09
CA LEU A 25 -32.38 -4.73 -2.95
C LEU A 25 -31.15 -4.05 -2.32
N LEU A 26 -31.06 -3.98 -0.99
CA LEU A 26 -29.89 -3.44 -0.28
C LEU A 26 -28.71 -4.44 -0.24
N VAL A 27 -28.97 -5.75 -0.27
CA VAL A 27 -27.93 -6.80 -0.23
C VAL A 27 -27.37 -7.13 -1.61
N ALA A 28 -28.12 -6.88 -2.68
CA ALA A 28 -27.71 -7.17 -4.06
C ALA A 28 -26.94 -6.04 -4.76
N LEU A 29 -26.38 -5.09 -4.02
CA LEU A 29 -25.48 -4.11 -4.62
C LEU A 29 -24.18 -4.82 -5.05
N PRO A 30 -23.80 -4.79 -6.33
CA PRO A 30 -22.50 -5.29 -6.73
C PRO A 30 -21.42 -4.46 -6.02
N THR A 31 -20.60 -5.12 -5.21
CA THR A 31 -19.34 -4.52 -4.73
C THR A 31 -18.49 -4.26 -5.97
N ALA A 32 -18.39 -3.01 -6.38
CA ALA A 32 -17.41 -2.61 -7.38
C ALA A 32 -16.04 -2.97 -6.82
N ALA A 33 -15.32 -3.88 -7.49
CA ALA A 33 -13.90 -4.02 -7.25
C ALA A 33 -13.27 -2.68 -7.65
N ALA A 34 -12.54 -2.05 -6.72
CA ALA A 34 -11.71 -0.92 -7.08
C ALA A 34 -10.52 -1.47 -7.88
N ASP A 35 -10.42 -1.11 -9.15
CA ASP A 35 -9.19 -1.35 -9.92
C ASP A 35 -8.08 -0.49 -9.31
N THR A 36 -7.16 -1.10 -8.57
CA THR A 36 -5.92 -0.43 -8.13
C THR A 36 -5.05 -0.24 -9.36
N THR A 37 -5.12 0.94 -9.96
CA THR A 37 -4.21 1.30 -11.04
C THR A 37 -2.82 1.48 -10.43
N ALA A 38 -1.85 0.70 -10.91
CA ALA A 38 -0.45 0.86 -10.56
C ALA A 38 0.00 2.33 -10.71
N THR A 39 0.63 2.87 -9.68
CA THR A 39 1.11 4.25 -9.61
C THR A 39 2.58 4.33 -9.23
N VAL A 40 3.19 5.48 -9.51
CA VAL A 40 4.56 5.79 -9.10
C VAL A 40 4.54 6.53 -7.77
N ARG A 41 5.40 6.09 -6.84
CA ARG A 41 5.64 6.71 -5.53
C ARG A 41 7.07 7.20 -5.45
N TYR A 42 7.26 8.37 -4.85
CA TYR A 42 8.54 9.05 -4.84
C TYR A 42 9.14 9.08 -3.44
N VAL A 43 10.42 8.74 -3.33
CA VAL A 43 11.15 8.76 -2.07
C VAL A 43 12.36 9.65 -2.22
N ALA A 44 12.48 10.66 -1.35
CA ALA A 44 13.62 11.59 -1.33
C ALA A 44 14.01 11.90 0.12
N PRO A 45 15.29 12.21 0.39
CA PRO A 45 15.72 12.60 1.73
C PRO A 45 14.86 13.75 2.29
N GLY A 46 14.34 13.57 3.51
CA GLY A 46 13.47 14.55 4.17
C GLY A 46 12.08 14.72 3.55
N GLY A 47 11.69 13.88 2.57
CA GLY A 47 10.38 13.97 1.92
C GLY A 47 10.26 15.17 0.97
N ASN A 48 11.37 15.61 0.39
CA ASN A 48 11.39 16.71 -0.57
C ASN A 48 11.54 16.17 -2.01
N CYS A 49 10.43 15.75 -2.64
CA CYS A 49 10.45 15.14 -3.97
C CYS A 49 10.34 16.13 -5.14
N GLY A 50 10.66 17.42 -4.93
CA GLY A 50 10.65 18.41 -6.02
C GLY A 50 9.27 18.68 -6.64
N GLY A 51 8.20 18.45 -5.89
CA GLY A 51 6.81 18.60 -6.35
C GLY A 51 6.15 17.31 -6.84
N ALA A 52 6.90 16.20 -6.95
CA ALA A 52 6.34 14.89 -7.23
C ALA A 52 5.49 14.37 -6.05
N SER A 53 4.41 13.65 -6.34
CA SER A 53 3.45 13.14 -5.35
C SER A 53 2.88 11.79 -5.78
N PRO A 54 2.68 10.82 -4.87
CA PRO A 54 2.94 10.91 -3.42
C PRO A 54 4.43 10.88 -3.08
N CYS A 55 4.83 11.65 -2.06
CA CYS A 55 6.23 11.81 -1.64
C CYS A 55 6.45 11.35 -0.20
N TYR A 56 7.53 10.58 0.01
CA TYR A 56 7.87 9.97 1.29
C TYR A 56 9.31 10.29 1.69
N ALA A 57 9.53 10.46 3.00
CA ALA A 57 10.86 10.70 3.56
C ALA A 57 11.66 9.41 3.82
N SER A 58 10.98 8.26 3.90
CA SER A 58 11.59 6.94 4.07
C SER A 58 11.06 5.95 3.05
N ILE A 59 11.89 4.95 2.71
CA ILE A 59 11.51 3.89 1.78
C ILE A 59 10.41 3.02 2.41
N GLN A 60 10.49 2.72 3.71
CA GLN A 60 9.45 1.95 4.41
C GLN A 60 8.07 2.63 4.30
N ALA A 61 7.97 3.95 4.48
CA ALA A 61 6.67 4.62 4.39
C ALA A 61 6.06 4.56 2.98
N ALA A 62 6.90 4.54 1.93
CA ALA A 62 6.42 4.33 0.57
C ALA A 62 5.96 2.87 0.35
N VAL A 63 6.69 1.89 0.91
CA VAL A 63 6.31 0.46 0.89
C VAL A 63 5.00 0.21 1.63
N ASP A 64 4.80 0.83 2.78
CA ASP A 64 3.58 0.70 3.60
C ASP A 64 2.35 1.27 2.88
N ALA A 65 2.55 2.28 2.04
CA ALA A 65 1.48 2.91 1.29
C ALA A 65 1.22 2.24 -0.07
N ALA A 66 2.14 1.39 -0.55
CA ALA A 66 2.10 0.80 -1.88
C ALA A 66 0.90 -0.13 -2.09
N GLN A 67 0.46 -0.19 -3.35
CA GLN A 67 -0.56 -1.08 -3.87
C GLN A 67 0.05 -2.02 -4.92
N ASP A 68 -0.72 -3.03 -5.32
CA ASP A 68 -0.30 -3.96 -6.36
C ASP A 68 0.04 -3.27 -7.68
N GLY A 69 1.22 -3.60 -8.20
CA GLY A 69 1.80 -3.05 -9.42
C GLY A 69 2.55 -1.72 -9.25
N ASP A 70 2.59 -1.12 -8.06
CA ASP A 70 3.26 0.17 -7.86
C ASP A 70 4.77 0.11 -8.13
N GLU A 71 5.33 1.26 -8.51
CA GLU A 71 6.78 1.50 -8.58
C GLU A 71 7.18 2.57 -7.55
N ILE A 72 8.16 2.26 -6.72
CA ILE A 72 8.78 3.19 -5.80
C ILE A 72 10.09 3.68 -6.45
N ARG A 73 10.09 4.94 -6.89
CA ARG A 73 11.26 5.65 -7.40
C ARG A 73 11.99 6.35 -6.26
N ILE A 74 13.27 6.06 -6.11
CA ILE A 74 14.10 6.50 -4.98
C ILE A 74 15.18 7.44 -5.51
N ALA A 75 15.16 8.68 -5.05
CA ALA A 75 16.19 9.66 -5.37
C ALA A 75 17.52 9.34 -4.69
N GLN A 76 18.59 9.94 -5.20
CA GLN A 76 19.90 9.89 -4.56
C GLN A 76 19.84 10.28 -3.08
N GLY A 77 20.63 9.59 -2.27
CA GLY A 77 20.73 9.86 -0.85
C GLY A 77 21.10 8.63 -0.04
N THR A 78 21.31 8.86 1.25
CA THR A 78 21.50 7.78 2.22
C THR A 78 20.25 7.69 3.09
N TYR A 79 19.62 6.53 3.04
CA TYR A 79 18.45 6.17 3.82
C TYR A 79 18.91 5.27 4.96
N THR A 80 18.49 5.62 6.16
CA THR A 80 18.85 4.92 7.41
C THR A 80 17.59 4.74 8.26
N GLY A 81 17.75 4.02 9.37
CA GLY A 81 16.67 3.77 10.32
C GLY A 81 16.09 2.38 10.08
N VAL A 82 16.34 1.49 11.04
CA VAL A 82 15.77 0.15 11.07
C VAL A 82 14.57 0.11 12.00
N SER A 83 13.63 -0.79 11.72
CA SER A 83 12.54 -1.16 12.61
C SER A 83 12.56 -2.67 12.85
N THR A 84 12.03 -3.10 14.00
CA THR A 84 11.85 -4.52 14.29
C THR A 84 10.39 -4.91 14.07
N GLU A 85 10.16 -5.85 13.17
CA GLU A 85 8.83 -6.43 12.90
C GLU A 85 8.95 -7.95 12.81
N ASN A 86 8.00 -8.68 13.41
CA ASN A 86 7.98 -10.15 13.41
C ASN A 86 9.32 -10.80 13.81
N GLY A 87 10.06 -10.16 14.72
CA GLY A 87 11.36 -10.65 15.21
C GLY A 87 12.56 -10.37 14.29
N VAL A 88 12.35 -9.69 13.16
CA VAL A 88 13.42 -9.28 12.24
C VAL A 88 13.64 -7.78 12.36
N THR A 89 14.90 -7.34 12.45
CA THR A 89 15.25 -5.92 12.41
C THR A 89 15.77 -5.59 11.02
N ALA A 90 15.06 -4.72 10.29
CA ALA A 90 15.39 -4.35 8.93
C ALA A 90 15.09 -2.86 8.62
N LEU A 91 15.75 -2.31 7.61
CA LEU A 91 15.48 -0.96 7.10
C LEU A 91 14.23 -0.95 6.22
N VAL A 92 14.08 -1.95 5.34
CA VAL A 92 12.87 -2.17 4.54
C VAL A 92 12.30 -3.57 4.81
N HIS A 93 11.04 -3.61 5.21
CA HIS A 93 10.22 -4.79 5.44
C HIS A 93 9.18 -4.92 4.34
N LEU A 94 9.18 -6.08 3.68
CA LEU A 94 8.25 -6.42 2.62
C LEU A 94 7.48 -7.67 3.04
N TYR A 95 6.26 -7.46 3.54
CA TYR A 95 5.32 -8.50 4.00
C TYR A 95 4.12 -8.68 3.06
N GLN A 96 4.17 -8.11 1.87
CA GLN A 96 3.02 -7.96 0.99
C GLN A 96 2.56 -9.31 0.43
N GLN A 97 1.25 -9.53 0.44
CA GLN A 97 0.61 -10.76 -0.05
C GLN A 97 0.16 -10.56 -1.50
N ASP A 98 0.58 -11.45 -2.39
CA ASP A 98 0.15 -11.49 -3.81
C ASP A 98 0.28 -10.13 -4.54
N MET A 99 1.36 -9.39 -4.23
CA MET A 99 1.58 -8.02 -4.70
C MET A 99 2.89 -7.91 -5.50
N TYR A 100 2.85 -7.24 -6.64
CA TYR A 100 4.01 -6.84 -7.42
C TYR A 100 4.43 -5.43 -7.02
N LEU A 101 5.69 -5.25 -6.60
CA LEU A 101 6.20 -3.94 -6.17
C LEU A 101 7.64 -3.75 -6.64
N THR A 102 7.90 -2.70 -7.40
CA THR A 102 9.26 -2.38 -7.84
C THR A 102 9.88 -1.31 -6.94
N LEU A 103 11.11 -1.53 -6.45
CA LEU A 103 11.91 -0.49 -5.83
C LEU A 103 13.08 -0.16 -6.75
N ARG A 104 13.15 1.09 -7.23
CA ARG A 104 14.13 1.54 -8.22
C ARG A 104 14.87 2.78 -7.73
N GLY A 105 16.18 2.68 -7.57
CA GLY A 105 17.08 3.80 -7.28
C GLY A 105 17.61 4.49 -8.53
N GLY A 106 18.36 5.57 -8.34
CA GLY A 106 19.05 6.27 -9.43
C GLY A 106 18.41 7.58 -9.87
N TYR A 107 17.42 8.10 -9.14
CA TYR A 107 16.71 9.31 -9.53
C TYR A 107 17.25 10.57 -8.86
N THR A 108 16.83 11.72 -9.35
CA THR A 108 17.02 13.01 -8.66
C THR A 108 15.66 13.65 -8.42
N THR A 109 15.58 14.62 -7.51
CA THR A 109 14.32 15.33 -7.24
C THR A 109 13.88 16.25 -8.38
N SER A 110 14.76 16.46 -9.37
CA SER A 110 14.49 17.21 -10.60
C SER A 110 14.26 16.34 -11.83
N ASP A 111 14.57 15.05 -11.77
CA ASP A 111 14.39 14.08 -12.85
C ASP A 111 14.02 12.72 -12.28
N TRP A 112 12.73 12.40 -12.43
CA TRP A 112 12.14 11.14 -12.01
C TRP A 112 11.88 10.19 -13.17
N GLU A 113 12.22 10.55 -14.42
CA GLU A 113 11.93 9.72 -15.58
C GLU A 113 13.13 8.89 -16.02
N GLN A 114 14.34 9.39 -15.80
CA GLN A 114 15.57 8.69 -16.20
C GLN A 114 16.42 8.33 -14.97
N ALA A 115 16.48 7.03 -14.66
CA ALA A 115 17.37 6.53 -13.61
C ALA A 115 18.83 6.46 -14.09
N ASP A 116 19.74 6.99 -13.28
CA ASP A 116 21.19 6.78 -13.37
C ASP A 116 21.73 6.42 -11.98
N PRO A 117 21.73 5.13 -11.59
CA PRO A 117 22.18 4.70 -10.28
C PRO A 117 23.69 4.87 -10.06
N THR A 118 24.48 5.08 -11.12
CA THR A 118 25.92 5.33 -10.98
C THR A 118 26.17 6.79 -10.59
N ALA A 119 25.48 7.73 -11.23
CA ALA A 119 25.60 9.17 -10.92
C ALA A 119 24.80 9.58 -9.68
N HIS A 120 23.66 8.92 -9.41
CA HIS A 120 22.68 9.31 -8.40
C HIS A 120 22.34 8.14 -7.45
N PRO A 121 23.32 7.63 -6.67
CA PRO A 121 23.13 6.43 -5.89
C PRO A 121 22.08 6.59 -4.78
N ALA A 122 21.15 5.63 -4.70
CA ALA A 122 20.25 5.44 -3.58
C ALA A 122 20.83 4.39 -2.63
N VAL A 123 21.32 4.84 -1.48
CA VAL A 123 22.02 4.00 -0.49
C VAL A 123 21.08 3.65 0.66
N LEU A 124 20.81 2.36 0.86
CA LEU A 124 20.13 1.82 2.02
C LEU A 124 21.22 1.37 3.00
N ASP A 125 21.45 2.14 4.05
CA ASP A 125 22.47 1.85 5.06
C ASP A 125 21.81 1.46 6.38
N ALA A 126 21.88 0.17 6.72
CA ALA A 126 21.33 -0.36 7.97
C ALA A 126 22.21 -0.06 9.20
N GLN A 127 23.39 0.57 9.03
CA GLN A 127 24.28 1.05 10.10
C GLN A 127 24.71 -0.01 11.13
N GLY A 128 24.75 -1.28 10.72
CA GLY A 128 25.04 -2.43 11.57
C GLY A 128 23.91 -2.79 12.55
N GLN A 129 22.73 -2.19 12.39
CA GLN A 129 21.60 -2.34 13.32
C GLN A 129 20.59 -3.41 12.90
N GLY A 130 20.72 -3.96 11.69
CA GLY A 130 19.82 -4.97 11.14
C GLY A 130 20.15 -5.27 9.68
N VAL A 131 19.24 -5.93 8.97
CA VAL A 131 19.39 -6.19 7.52
C VAL A 131 18.87 -5.01 6.69
N GLY A 132 19.39 -4.83 5.48
CA GLY A 132 18.94 -3.73 4.61
C GLY A 132 17.52 -3.92 4.10
N VAL A 133 17.22 -5.10 3.55
CA VAL A 133 15.89 -5.44 3.03
C VAL A 133 15.53 -6.83 3.52
N TYR A 134 14.33 -6.97 4.09
CA TYR A 134 13.76 -8.24 4.50
C TYR A 134 12.47 -8.49 3.70
N VAL A 135 12.46 -9.58 2.93
CA VAL A 135 11.31 -10.01 2.13
C VAL A 135 10.72 -11.26 2.74
N LYS A 136 9.46 -11.19 3.18
CA LYS A 136 8.67 -12.35 3.59
C LYS A 136 7.55 -12.55 2.60
N CYS A 137 7.70 -13.58 1.77
CA CYS A 137 6.67 -13.99 0.83
C CYS A 137 5.50 -14.66 1.59
N ILE A 138 4.30 -14.09 1.47
CA ILE A 138 3.06 -14.67 1.98
C ILE A 138 2.21 -15.00 0.75
N GLY A 139 1.98 -16.29 0.47
CA GLY A 139 1.07 -16.73 -0.62
C GLY A 139 1.68 -16.95 -2.02
N CYS A 140 2.98 -16.70 -2.21
CA CYS A 140 3.78 -16.96 -3.42
C CYS A 140 3.07 -16.84 -4.80
N GLY A 141 2.90 -15.57 -5.22
CA GLY A 141 2.97 -15.10 -6.61
C GLY A 141 3.64 -13.71 -6.76
N ALA A 142 4.11 -13.13 -5.66
CA ALA A 142 4.68 -11.77 -5.59
C ALA A 142 6.13 -11.73 -6.08
N ASP A 143 6.44 -10.77 -6.97
CA ASP A 143 7.81 -10.40 -7.36
C ASP A 143 8.12 -9.00 -6.84
N VAL A 144 9.33 -8.80 -6.30
CA VAL A 144 9.81 -7.51 -5.81
C VAL A 144 11.13 -7.15 -6.48
N PRO A 145 11.10 -6.59 -7.71
CA PRO A 145 12.31 -6.14 -8.37
C PRO A 145 12.99 -5.03 -7.56
N LEU A 146 14.25 -5.27 -7.19
CA LEU A 146 15.14 -4.29 -6.60
C LEU A 146 16.17 -3.87 -7.65
N ASP A 147 16.10 -2.63 -8.13
CA ASP A 147 16.93 -2.13 -9.23
C ASP A 147 17.65 -0.83 -8.85
N GLY A 148 18.93 -0.71 -9.19
CA GLY A 148 19.71 0.51 -8.95
C GLY A 148 19.90 0.91 -7.47
N LEU A 149 19.79 -0.03 -6.53
CA LEU A 149 19.96 0.21 -5.09
C LEU A 149 21.34 -0.20 -4.60
N HIS A 150 21.91 0.59 -3.67
CA HIS A 150 23.12 0.23 -2.93
C HIS A 150 22.74 -0.17 -1.51
N ILE A 151 22.71 -1.47 -1.22
CA ILE A 151 22.35 -1.98 0.11
C ILE A 151 23.65 -2.26 0.89
N THR A 152 23.82 -1.60 2.04
CA THR A 152 25.07 -1.64 2.83
C THR A 152 24.79 -1.61 4.33
N GLY A 153 25.85 -1.80 5.12
CA GLY A 153 25.80 -1.71 6.58
C GLY A 153 24.90 -2.77 7.23
N GLY A 154 24.63 -3.88 6.56
CA GLY A 154 23.80 -4.96 7.10
C GLY A 154 24.51 -5.75 8.20
N TYR A 155 23.76 -6.14 9.23
CA TYR A 155 24.17 -7.14 10.23
C TYR A 155 23.03 -8.12 10.48
N ALA A 156 23.30 -9.41 10.27
CA ALA A 156 22.39 -10.51 10.61
C ALA A 156 23.13 -11.48 11.51
N SER A 157 22.52 -11.84 12.65
CA SER A 157 23.00 -12.92 13.50
C SER A 157 22.00 -14.07 13.41
N GLU A 158 22.48 -15.24 12.99
CA GLU A 158 21.73 -16.50 13.10
C GLU A 158 22.04 -17.12 14.48
N SER A 159 21.00 -17.59 15.17
CA SER A 159 21.10 -18.32 16.44
C SER A 159 20.40 -19.66 16.35
#